data_AF-A0A4U5QYV4-F1
#
_entry.id   AF-A0A4U5QYV4-F1
#
_cell.length_a   1.000
_cell.length_b   1.000
_cell.length_c   1.000
_cell.angle_alpha   90.00
_cell.angle_beta   90.00
_cell.angle_gamma   90.00
#
_symmetry.space_group_name_H-M   'P 1'
#
loop_
_entity.id
_entity.type
_entity.pdbx_description
1 polymer ?
#
loop_
_entity_poly.entity_id
_entity_poly.type
_entity_poly.pdbx_seq_one_letter_code
_entity_poly.pdbx_strand_id
1 'polypeptide(L)'
;MERVKAQEEHEEQSNQNWSETVEDLVTAGDTEGAITLLETEVSRLETLNPSEAANLQLVSALTELAKLYSSKHFSLKSDELLSRASLIKQRTSGDVESVEKEDEISKCNAVSNDGHLEKSSNPRDDVSPCSDDGMSIYY
;
A
#
# COMPACT_ATOMS: atom_id res chain seq x y z
N MET A 1 26.22 23.13 -42.99
CA MET A 1 25.16 22.15 -42.74
C MET A 1 25.09 22.00 -41.23
N GLU A 2 24.07 22.60 -40.65
CA GLU A 2 23.95 22.92 -39.23
C GLU A 2 23.16 21.81 -38.52
N ARG A 3 23.79 21.23 -37.49
CA ARG A 3 23.23 20.66 -36.25
C ARG A 3 21.94 19.84 -36.39
N VAL A 4 22.07 18.55 -36.66
CA VAL A 4 21.06 17.55 -36.29
C VAL A 4 21.76 16.26 -35.85
N LYS A 5 22.38 16.26 -34.66
CA LYS A 5 22.88 15.04 -34.01
C LYS A 5 23.19 15.30 -32.55
N ALA A 6 22.15 15.40 -31.72
CA ALA A 6 22.31 15.52 -30.26
C ALA A 6 21.09 15.00 -29.49
N GLN A 7 20.41 13.96 -30.00
CA GLN A 7 19.19 13.45 -29.38
C GLN A 7 19.15 11.93 -29.19
N GLU A 8 20.24 11.20 -29.39
CA GLU A 8 20.20 9.73 -29.41
C GLU A 8 21.25 9.06 -28.51
N GLU A 9 21.86 9.79 -27.57
CA GLU A 9 22.80 9.21 -26.59
C GLU A 9 22.30 9.26 -25.14
N HIS A 10 21.10 9.79 -24.88
CA HIS A 10 20.54 9.92 -23.53
C HIS A 10 19.50 8.85 -23.16
N GLU A 11 19.34 7.79 -23.97
CA GLU A 11 18.42 6.68 -23.63
C GLU A 11 19.11 5.54 -22.90
N GLU A 12 20.42 5.31 -23.08
CA GLU A 12 21.08 4.12 -22.52
C GLU A 12 21.62 4.31 -21.09
N GLN A 13 21.86 5.57 -20.67
CA GLN A 13 22.15 5.93 -19.27
C GLN A 13 20.89 6.04 -18.39
N SER A 14 19.70 6.16 -19.00
CA SER A 14 18.43 6.32 -18.28
C SER A 14 18.11 5.12 -17.38
N ASN A 15 18.57 3.92 -17.75
CA ASN A 15 18.39 2.70 -16.94
C ASN A 15 19.14 2.74 -15.61
N GLN A 16 20.22 3.51 -15.49
CA GLN A 16 20.96 3.64 -14.22
C GLN A 16 20.42 4.79 -13.34
N ASN A 17 19.87 5.84 -13.96
CA ASN A 17 19.34 7.03 -13.28
C ASN A 17 17.85 7.24 -13.57
N TRP A 18 17.05 6.17 -13.49
CA TRP A 18 15.62 6.25 -13.79
C TRP A 18 14.92 7.36 -12.98
N SER A 19 15.35 7.60 -11.75
CA SER A 19 14.76 8.61 -10.86
C SER A 19 14.97 10.03 -11.37
N GLU A 20 16.12 10.33 -12.00
CA GLU A 20 16.41 11.64 -12.60
C GLU A 20 15.54 11.85 -13.85
N THR A 21 15.47 10.82 -14.71
CA THR A 21 14.62 10.89 -15.92
C THR A 21 13.14 11.04 -15.57
N VAL A 22 12.66 10.41 -14.49
CA VAL A 22 11.29 10.61 -13.98
C VAL A 22 11.06 12.05 -13.54
N GLU A 23 11.99 12.64 -12.79
CA GLU A 23 11.88 14.04 -12.34
C GLU A 23 11.83 15.01 -13.54
N ASP A 24 12.68 14.79 -14.54
CA ASP A 24 12.70 15.58 -15.77
C ASP A 24 11.37 15.46 -16.54
N LEU A 25 10.85 14.25 -16.70
CA LEU A 25 9.58 14.00 -17.40
C LEU A 25 8.40 14.63 -16.65
N VAL A 26 8.36 14.52 -15.32
CA VAL A 26 7.33 15.16 -14.49
C VAL A 26 7.43 16.69 -14.58
N THR A 27 8.64 17.24 -14.56
CA THR A 27 8.90 18.69 -14.70
C THR A 27 8.51 19.20 -16.08
N ALA A 28 8.72 18.40 -17.13
CA ALA A 28 8.26 18.67 -18.49
C ALA A 28 6.74 18.52 -18.66
N GLY A 29 6.04 17.94 -17.67
CA GLY A 29 4.61 17.66 -17.71
C GLY A 29 4.25 16.35 -18.40
N ASP A 30 5.24 15.54 -18.81
CA ASP A 30 5.03 14.22 -19.40
C ASP A 30 4.90 13.14 -18.33
N THR A 31 3.76 13.19 -17.61
CA THR A 31 3.45 12.19 -16.59
C THR A 31 3.24 10.79 -17.20
N GLU A 32 2.83 10.69 -18.47
CA GLU A 32 2.61 9.40 -19.13
C GLU A 32 3.92 8.70 -19.50
N GLY A 33 4.89 9.46 -20.00
CA GLY A 33 6.26 8.98 -20.18
C GLY A 33 6.87 8.51 -18.87
N ALA A 34 6.72 9.29 -17.79
CA ALA A 34 7.23 8.93 -16.47
C ALA A 34 6.62 7.63 -15.93
N ILE A 35 5.31 7.43 -16.10
CA ILE A 35 4.62 6.18 -15.73
C ILE A 35 5.18 5.00 -16.53
N THR A 36 5.30 5.15 -17.86
CA THR A 36 5.77 4.06 -18.75
C THR A 36 7.20 3.63 -18.40
N LEU A 37 8.06 4.59 -18.09
CA LEU A 37 9.44 4.34 -17.67
C LEU A 37 9.48 3.60 -16.34
N LEU A 38 8.71 4.04 -15.34
CA LEU A 38 8.62 3.38 -14.05
C LEU A 38 8.02 1.97 -14.13
N GLU A 39 7.01 1.74 -14.96
CA GLU A 39 6.46 0.38 -15.19
C GLU A 39 7.50 -0.57 -15.80
N THR A 40 8.30 -0.06 -16.75
CA THR A 40 9.40 -0.81 -17.35
C THR A 40 10.48 -1.13 -16.32
N GLU A 41 10.84 -0.15 -15.49
CA GLU A 41 11.85 -0.30 -14.44
C GLU A 41 11.40 -1.25 -13.33
N VAL A 42 10.14 -1.16 -12.89
CA VAL A 42 9.53 -2.11 -11.93
C VAL A 42 9.59 -3.53 -12.50
N SER A 43 9.18 -3.73 -13.75
CA SER A 43 9.25 -5.03 -14.42
C SER A 43 10.69 -5.56 -14.48
N ARG A 44 11.65 -4.70 -14.81
CA ARG A 44 13.08 -5.04 -14.81
C ARG A 44 13.55 -5.48 -13.43
N LEU A 45 13.27 -4.69 -12.38
CA LEU A 45 13.65 -4.99 -11.00
C LEU A 45 13.00 -6.27 -10.46
N GLU A 46 11.77 -6.57 -10.86
CA GLU A 46 11.08 -7.83 -10.53
C GLU A 46 11.73 -9.06 -11.19
N THR A 47 12.31 -8.89 -12.38
CA THR A 47 13.04 -9.98 -13.07
C THR A 47 14.46 -10.21 -12.53
N LEU A 48 15.04 -9.23 -11.83
CA LEU A 48 16.35 -9.38 -11.21
C LEU A 48 16.27 -10.31 -9.99
N ASN A 49 17.40 -10.95 -9.65
CA ASN A 49 17.47 -11.76 -8.45
C ASN A 49 17.15 -10.90 -7.21
N PRO A 50 16.29 -11.40 -6.29
CA PRO A 50 15.91 -10.64 -5.11
C PRO A 50 17.14 -10.39 -4.24
N SER A 51 17.58 -9.15 -4.24
CA SER A 51 18.67 -8.61 -3.41
C SER A 51 18.11 -7.45 -2.61
N GLU A 52 18.65 -7.19 -1.42
CA GLU A 52 18.22 -6.08 -0.58
C GLU A 52 18.24 -4.75 -1.34
N ALA A 53 19.31 -4.48 -2.09
CA ALA A 53 19.42 -3.29 -2.94
C ALA A 53 18.35 -3.24 -4.05
N ALA A 54 18.12 -4.35 -4.75
CA ALA A 54 17.11 -4.42 -5.80
C ALA A 54 15.69 -4.24 -5.24
N ASN A 55 15.41 -4.80 -4.07
CA ASN A 55 14.16 -4.63 -3.36
C ASN A 55 13.96 -3.19 -2.88
N LEU A 56 15.01 -2.52 -2.37
CA LEU A 56 14.95 -1.09 -2.01
C LEU A 56 14.66 -0.22 -3.24
N GLN A 57 15.30 -0.50 -4.37
CA GLN A 57 14.99 0.20 -5.62
C GLN A 57 13.57 -0.08 -6.10
N LEU A 58 13.10 -1.34 -6.00
CA LEU A 58 11.75 -1.72 -6.39
C LEU A 58 10.70 -1.01 -5.51
N VAL A 59 10.93 -0.95 -4.20
CA VAL A 59 10.08 -0.19 -3.27
C VAL A 59 10.06 1.30 -3.63
N SER A 60 11.21 1.88 -3.96
CA SER A 60 11.31 3.28 -4.38
C SER A 60 10.53 3.54 -5.68
N ALA A 61 10.73 2.70 -6.70
CA ALA A 61 10.05 2.83 -7.99
C ALA A 61 8.53 2.65 -7.85
N LEU A 62 8.07 1.67 -7.05
CA LEU A 62 6.64 1.47 -6.76
C LEU A 62 6.02 2.67 -6.04
N THR A 63 6.77 3.29 -5.12
CA THR A 63 6.31 4.47 -4.38
C THR A 63 6.17 5.69 -5.29
N GLU A 64 7.15 5.94 -6.16
CA GLU A 64 7.08 7.02 -7.14
C GLU A 64 5.94 6.78 -8.14
N LEU A 65 5.80 5.55 -8.63
CA LEU A 65 4.71 5.18 -9.54
C LEU A 65 3.34 5.39 -8.89
N ALA A 66 3.19 5.09 -7.59
CA ALA A 66 1.97 5.36 -6.84
C ALA A 66 1.64 6.85 -6.79
N LYS A 67 2.63 7.72 -6.53
CA LYS A 67 2.44 9.18 -6.53
C LYS A 67 1.95 9.70 -7.89
N LEU A 68 2.52 9.20 -9.00
CA LEU A 68 2.08 9.58 -10.34
C LEU A 68 0.66 9.08 -10.65
N TYR A 69 0.29 7.88 -10.20
CA TYR A 69 -1.09 7.41 -10.34
C TYR A 69 -2.08 8.22 -9.50
N SER A 70 -1.68 8.59 -8.28
CA SER A 70 -2.47 9.45 -7.40
C SER A 70 -2.71 10.83 -8.02
N SER A 71 -1.68 11.45 -8.60
CA SER A 71 -1.80 12.76 -9.29
C SER A 71 -2.69 12.70 -10.53
N LYS A 72 -2.81 11.54 -11.18
CA LYS A 72 -3.75 11.28 -12.29
C LYS A 72 -5.15 10.83 -11.84
N HIS A 73 -5.49 10.96 -10.56
CA HIS A 73 -6.76 10.52 -9.96
C HIS A 73 -7.00 9.00 -9.93
N PHE A 74 -5.96 8.19 -10.07
CA PHE A 74 -6.05 6.73 -9.93
C PHE A 74 -5.69 6.27 -8.50
N SER A 75 -6.47 6.71 -7.51
CA SER A 75 -6.23 6.37 -6.09
C SER A 75 -6.10 4.87 -5.85
N LEU A 76 -7.03 4.06 -6.36
CA LEU A 76 -7.00 2.61 -6.16
C LEU A 76 -5.70 1.96 -6.66
N LYS A 77 -5.16 2.43 -7.79
CA LYS A 77 -3.88 1.95 -8.31
C LYS A 77 -2.71 2.40 -7.42
N SER A 78 -2.76 3.63 -6.92
CA SER A 78 -1.77 4.14 -5.97
C SER A 78 -1.74 3.29 -4.70
N ASP A 79 -2.90 3.03 -4.09
CA ASP A 79 -3.02 2.20 -2.89
C ASP A 79 -2.51 0.76 -3.13
N GLU A 80 -2.81 0.17 -4.29
CA GLU A 80 -2.31 -1.15 -4.67
C GLU A 80 -0.77 -1.18 -4.71
N LEU A 81 -0.15 -0.19 -5.36
CA LEU A 81 1.30 -0.10 -5.49
C LEU A 81 1.99 0.11 -4.15
N LEU A 82 1.44 0.97 -3.28
CA LEU A 82 1.95 1.19 -1.92
C LEU A 82 1.84 -0.07 -1.07
N SER A 83 0.74 -0.82 -1.18
CA SER A 83 0.57 -2.10 -0.50
C SER A 83 1.65 -3.11 -0.92
N ARG A 84 1.91 -3.21 -2.24
CA ARG A 84 2.99 -4.07 -2.76
C ARG A 84 4.37 -3.63 -2.28
N ALA A 85 4.66 -2.33 -2.29
CA ALA A 85 5.93 -1.79 -1.80
C ALA A 85 6.14 -2.12 -0.30
N SER A 86 5.09 -1.96 0.51
CA SER A 86 5.14 -2.31 1.93
C SER A 86 5.45 -3.78 2.17
N LEU A 87 4.80 -4.69 1.42
CA LEU A 87 5.06 -6.13 1.51
C LEU A 87 6.51 -6.49 1.16
N ILE A 88 7.11 -5.81 0.18
CA ILE A 88 8.52 -6.04 -0.18
C ILE A 88 9.44 -5.53 0.93
N LYS A 89 9.18 -4.33 1.46
CA LYS A 89 9.95 -3.74 2.56
C LYS A 89 9.92 -4.60 3.84
N GLN A 90 8.77 -5.20 4.15
CA GLN A 90 8.64 -6.13 5.29
C GLN A 90 9.43 -7.43 5.09
N ARG A 91 9.57 -7.91 3.84
CA ARG A 91 10.36 -9.10 3.55
C ARG A 91 11.87 -8.86 3.62
N THR A 92 12.31 -7.64 3.32
CA THR A 92 13.74 -7.29 3.37
C THR A 92 14.20 -6.91 4.77
N SER A 93 13.39 -6.14 5.51
CA SER A 93 13.63 -5.84 6.92
C SER A 93 12.96 -6.92 7.76
N GLY A 94 13.64 -8.06 7.96
CA GLY A 94 13.12 -9.13 8.80
C GLY A 94 12.63 -8.60 10.16
N ASP A 95 11.33 -8.74 10.40
CA ASP A 95 10.66 -8.61 11.70
C ASP A 95 11.11 -7.43 12.57
N VAL A 96 10.98 -6.18 12.10
CA VAL A 96 10.88 -5.03 13.01
C VAL A 96 9.85 -4.03 12.50
N GLU A 97 8.73 -3.99 13.20
CA GLU A 97 7.75 -2.90 13.21
C GLU A 97 8.48 -1.55 13.22
N SER A 98 8.55 -0.89 12.07
CA SER A 98 9.17 0.43 11.93
C SER A 98 8.18 1.35 11.22
N VAL A 99 7.42 2.03 12.08
CA VAL A 99 6.63 3.24 11.86
C VAL A 99 7.44 4.31 11.10
N GLU A 100 6.73 5.29 10.54
CA GLU A 100 7.15 6.68 10.20
C GLU A 100 7.48 6.87 8.68
N LYS A 101 6.94 7.81 7.88
CA LYS A 101 6.25 9.12 8.04
C LYS A 101 5.39 9.41 6.78
N GLU A 102 4.09 9.68 6.89
CA GLU A 102 3.40 10.99 6.87
C GLU A 102 3.32 11.70 5.50
N ASP A 103 2.13 11.63 4.87
CA ASP A 103 1.65 12.65 3.94
C ASP A 103 0.14 12.83 4.20
N GLU A 104 -0.26 14.08 4.42
CA GLU A 104 -1.61 14.47 4.83
C GLU A 104 -2.67 14.05 3.80
N ILE A 105 -3.59 13.18 4.18
CA ILE A 105 -4.91 13.17 3.55
C ILE A 105 -6.01 12.86 4.58
N SER A 106 -6.68 13.95 4.97
CA SER A 106 -8.06 14.02 5.44
C SER A 106 -8.47 13.01 6.50
N LYS A 107 -8.33 13.48 7.74
CA LYS A 107 -9.10 13.05 8.90
C LYS A 107 -10.61 13.02 8.60
N CYS A 108 -11.14 11.87 8.20
CA CYS A 108 -12.56 11.58 8.34
C CYS A 108 -12.83 11.19 9.80
N ASN A 109 -13.12 12.20 10.60
CA ASN A 109 -13.63 12.06 11.95
C ASN A 109 -15.15 11.84 11.88
N ALA A 110 -15.63 10.63 12.18
CA ALA A 110 -16.99 10.35 12.64
C ALA A 110 -17.08 8.87 13.04
N VAL A 111 -17.70 8.42 14.13
CA VAL A 111 -18.01 8.95 15.45
C VAL A 111 -18.46 7.69 16.24
N SER A 112 -18.17 7.65 17.54
CA SER A 112 -18.88 6.84 18.57
C SER A 112 -18.80 5.29 18.44
N ASN A 113 -18.80 4.51 19.52
CA ASN A 113 -19.35 4.77 20.84
C ASN A 113 -18.44 4.20 21.94
N ASP A 114 -18.27 5.05 22.94
CA ASP A 114 -17.95 4.82 24.35
C ASP A 114 -18.75 3.66 25.00
N GLY A 115 -18.21 3.11 26.10
CA GLY A 115 -19.01 2.39 27.10
C GLY A 115 -18.34 1.09 27.58
N HIS A 116 -17.31 1.17 28.40
CA HIS A 116 -17.45 1.14 29.87
C HIS A 116 -17.65 -0.28 30.44
N LEU A 117 -16.52 -0.81 30.91
CA LEU A 117 -16.42 -1.93 31.83
C LEU A 117 -17.14 -1.58 33.13
N GLU A 118 -18.23 -2.27 33.48
CA GLU A 118 -18.64 -2.42 34.88
C GLU A 118 -19.41 -3.72 35.11
N LYS A 119 -19.13 -4.26 36.28
CA LYS A 119 -19.64 -5.49 36.87
C LYS A 119 -21.14 -5.45 37.18
N SER A 120 -21.68 -6.67 37.34
CA SER A 120 -22.78 -7.05 38.25
C SER A 120 -24.16 -6.43 38.02
N SER A 121 -25.16 -7.29 37.81
CA SER A 121 -26.26 -7.53 38.78
C SER A 121 -27.43 -8.28 38.10
N ASN A 122 -27.80 -9.44 38.66
CA ASN A 122 -29.17 -10.00 38.58
C ASN A 122 -30.18 -8.90 39.00
N PRO A 123 -31.45 -8.84 38.52
CA PRO A 123 -32.43 -9.90 38.81
C PRO A 123 -33.70 -10.01 37.90
N ARG A 124 -34.51 -11.04 38.21
CA ARG A 124 -35.97 -11.22 37.99
C ARG A 124 -36.45 -11.63 36.60
N ASP A 125 -37.57 -12.30 36.42
CA ASP A 125 -38.41 -13.29 37.14
C ASP A 125 -39.60 -13.51 36.18
N ASP A 126 -40.33 -14.60 36.37
CA ASP A 126 -41.76 -14.77 36.04
C ASP A 126 -42.22 -15.26 34.64
N VAL A 127 -42.35 -16.59 34.60
CA VAL A 127 -43.60 -17.36 34.44
C VAL A 127 -44.12 -17.71 33.03
N SER A 128 -44.07 -19.01 32.73
CA SER A 128 -45.17 -19.72 32.07
C SER A 128 -45.13 -21.21 32.38
N PRO A 129 -46.30 -21.90 32.41
CA PRO A 129 -46.62 -22.87 33.44
C PRO A 129 -46.54 -24.33 32.98
N CYS A 130 -46.25 -25.17 33.98
CA CYS A 130 -46.54 -26.60 34.18
C CYS A 130 -47.21 -27.41 33.06
N SER A 131 -46.56 -28.51 32.66
CA SER A 131 -47.07 -29.90 32.64
C SER A 131 -45.84 -30.82 32.46
N ASP A 132 -45.51 -31.68 33.43
CA ASP A 132 -45.97 -33.08 33.54
C ASP A 132 -45.41 -33.90 32.36
N ASP A 133 -44.46 -34.82 32.54
CA ASP A 133 -44.65 -36.09 33.24
C ASP A 133 -43.29 -36.73 33.56
N GLY A 134 -43.23 -37.46 34.67
CA GLY A 134 -42.01 -38.04 35.21
C GLY A 134 -41.58 -39.31 34.48
N MET A 135 -40.26 -39.50 34.33
CA MET A 135 -39.72 -40.84 34.14
C MET A 135 -38.78 -41.18 35.30
N SER A 136 -39.41 -41.77 36.31
CA SER A 136 -38.80 -42.40 37.47
C SER A 136 -37.85 -43.50 37.02
N ILE A 137 -36.58 -43.40 37.38
CA ILE A 137 -35.67 -44.55 37.44
C ILE A 137 -35.80 -45.19 38.82
N TYR A 138 -36.64 -46.21 38.90
CA TYR A 138 -36.55 -47.25 39.94
C TYR A 138 -36.50 -48.61 39.23
N TYR A 139 -35.37 -49.28 39.45
CA TYR A 139 -35.00 -50.69 39.21
C TYR A 139 -35.68 -51.49 38.10
#